data_AF-A0A1Y0GX46-F1
#
_entry.id   AF-A0A1Y0GX46-F1
#
_cell.length_a   1.000
_cell.length_b   1.000
_cell.length_c   1.000
_cell.angle_alpha   90.00
_cell.angle_beta   90.00
_cell.angle_gamma   90.00
#
_symmetry.space_group_name_H-M   'P 1'
#
loop_
_entity.id
_entity.type
_entity.pdbx_description
1 polymer ?
#
loop_
_entity_poly.entity_id
_entity_poly.type
_entity_poly.pdbx_seq_one_letter_code
_entity_poly.pdbx_strand_id
1 'polypeptide(L)'
;MRNFLIALALLTTLTACAPPVSVKKNLDGSETVNIQGEDFSVNANDKTGESTFKDDKGNVVKSKTNEDGTYSMESTNAKGEKFTMDSGKEVDLTQFGLKPYPGAVADEKSNSQSMIETNEGKNAFITVFTQDSKEKVAEFYAPQITKDKNELKTDDAIVLSGKTSNNSEVFVSASKVDGRTQISITAGIKKR
;
A
#
# COMPACT_ATOMS: atom_id res chain seq x y z
N MET A 1 3.52 -23.82 -5.87
CA MET A 1 2.17 -23.85 -6.48
C MET A 1 1.15 -22.91 -5.84
N ARG A 2 1.20 -22.61 -4.53
CA ARG A 2 0.20 -21.74 -3.86
C ARG A 2 0.36 -20.23 -4.12
N ASN A 3 1.58 -19.75 -4.38
CA ASN A 3 1.85 -18.33 -4.67
C ASN A 3 1.48 -17.91 -6.11
N PHE A 4 1.36 -18.88 -7.01
CA PHE A 4 1.04 -18.68 -8.42
C PHE A 4 -0.42 -18.20 -8.64
N LEU A 5 -1.32 -18.59 -7.73
CA LEU A 5 -2.73 -18.17 -7.76
C LEU A 5 -2.94 -16.72 -7.32
N ILE A 6 -2.04 -16.14 -6.53
CA ILE A 6 -2.21 -14.77 -6.01
C ILE A 6 -1.84 -13.72 -7.08
N ALA A 7 -0.82 -13.98 -7.89
CA ALA A 7 -0.47 -13.12 -9.02
C ALA A 7 -1.56 -13.10 -10.11
N LEU A 8 -2.25 -14.22 -10.32
CA LEU A 8 -3.34 -14.35 -11.30
C LEU A 8 -4.68 -13.76 -10.79
N ALA A 9 -4.90 -13.73 -9.48
CA ALA A 9 -6.12 -13.21 -8.86
C ALA A 9 -6.20 -11.66 -8.88
N LEU A 10 -5.07 -10.97 -9.01
CA LEU A 10 -5.04 -9.49 -9.12
C LEU A 10 -5.48 -8.96 -10.50
N LEU A 11 -5.65 -9.82 -11.51
CA LEU A 11 -6.04 -9.43 -12.87
C LEU A 11 -7.47 -9.83 -13.28
N THR A 12 -8.22 -10.53 -12.43
CA THR A 12 -9.51 -11.15 -12.80
C THR A 12 -10.67 -10.76 -11.89
N THR A 13 -11.02 -9.48 -11.84
CA THR A 13 -12.36 -9.07 -11.42
C THR A 13 -13.18 -8.61 -12.64
N LEU A 14 -14.31 -9.29 -12.85
CA LEU A 14 -15.39 -9.07 -13.84
C LEU A 14 -15.20 -9.66 -15.25
N THR A 15 -15.60 -10.92 -15.45
CA THR A 15 -16.80 -11.34 -16.22
C THR A 15 -16.78 -12.85 -16.47
N ALA A 16 -17.96 -13.47 -16.45
CA ALA A 16 -18.18 -14.91 -16.54
C ALA A 16 -17.93 -15.46 -17.95
N CYS A 17 -16.67 -15.62 -18.33
CA CYS A 17 -16.19 -16.58 -19.33
C CYS A 17 -14.67 -16.65 -19.14
N ALA A 18 -14.13 -17.75 -18.61
CA ALA A 18 -12.69 -17.87 -18.44
C ALA A 18 -12.04 -17.80 -19.84
N PRO A 19 -11.25 -16.75 -20.16
CA PRO A 19 -10.62 -16.65 -21.47
C PRO A 19 -9.65 -17.82 -21.66
N PRO A 20 -9.33 -18.21 -22.90
CA PRO A 20 -8.31 -19.22 -23.14
C PRO A 20 -6.99 -18.71 -22.53
N VAL A 21 -6.45 -19.48 -21.59
CA VAL A 21 -5.14 -19.26 -20.99
C VAL A 21 -4.21 -20.35 -21.50
N SER A 22 -3.07 -19.97 -22.06
CA SER A 22 -2.02 -20.93 -22.40
C SER A 22 -0.72 -20.56 -21.68
N VAL A 23 0.03 -21.57 -21.25
CA VAL A 23 1.27 -21.39 -20.49
C VAL A 23 2.38 -22.16 -21.18
N LYS A 24 3.51 -21.48 -21.44
CA LYS A 24 4.71 -22.06 -22.03
C LYS A 24 5.91 -21.78 -21.14
N LYS A 25 6.66 -22.83 -20.77
CA LYS A 25 7.93 -22.68 -20.05
C LYS A 25 9.06 -22.32 -21.03
N ASN A 26 9.87 -21.33 -20.66
CA ASN A 26 11.03 -20.88 -21.42
C ASN A 26 12.32 -21.49 -20.86
N LEU A 27 13.38 -21.47 -21.67
CA LEU A 27 14.69 -22.05 -21.33
C LEU A 27 15.41 -21.31 -20.20
N ASP A 28 15.09 -20.04 -19.98
CA ASP A 28 15.62 -19.21 -18.90
C ASP A 28 14.90 -19.41 -17.56
N GLY A 29 13.95 -20.34 -17.50
CA GLY A 29 13.12 -20.62 -16.32
C GLY A 29 11.91 -19.70 -16.17
N SER A 30 11.72 -18.71 -17.05
CA SER A 30 10.48 -17.92 -17.10
C SER A 30 9.33 -18.72 -17.74
N GLU A 31 8.11 -18.24 -17.54
CA GLU A 31 6.90 -18.73 -18.21
C GLU A 31 6.29 -17.62 -19.04
N THR A 32 5.87 -17.95 -20.27
CA THR A 32 5.00 -17.09 -21.07
C THR A 32 3.56 -17.54 -20.85
N VAL A 33 2.72 -16.63 -20.37
CA VAL A 33 1.28 -16.82 -20.18
C VAL A 33 0.56 -15.98 -21.22
N ASN A 34 -0.24 -16.60 -22.08
CA ASN A 34 -1.14 -15.87 -22.97
C ASN A 34 -2.52 -15.77 -22.31
N ILE A 35 -3.05 -14.57 -22.15
CA ILE A 35 -4.40 -14.31 -21.64
C ILE A 35 -5.09 -13.37 -22.62
N GLN A 36 -6.22 -13.80 -23.20
CA GLN A 36 -6.98 -12.98 -24.15
C GLN A 36 -6.17 -12.50 -25.38
N GLY A 37 -5.13 -13.24 -25.78
CA GLY A 37 -4.28 -12.88 -26.92
C GLY A 37 -3.10 -11.98 -26.56
N GLU A 38 -2.94 -11.58 -25.30
CA GLU A 38 -1.77 -10.83 -24.83
C GLU A 38 -0.76 -11.78 -24.17
N ASP A 39 0.51 -11.62 -24.51
CA ASP A 39 1.61 -12.43 -23.96
C ASP A 39 2.24 -11.74 -22.76
N PHE A 40 2.36 -12.49 -21.67
CA PHE A 40 2.98 -12.06 -20.43
C PHE A 40 4.16 -12.96 -20.12
N SER A 41 5.33 -12.39 -19.84
CA SER A 41 6.47 -13.11 -19.28
C SER A 41 6.44 -13.01 -17.76
N VAL A 42 6.49 -14.16 -17.09
CA VAL A 42 6.49 -14.28 -15.63
C VAL A 42 7.74 -15.05 -15.22
N ASN A 43 8.49 -14.51 -14.26
CA ASN A 43 9.61 -15.19 -13.62
C ASN A 43 9.43 -15.09 -12.11
N ALA A 44 9.35 -16.21 -11.41
CA ALA A 44 9.18 -16.27 -9.97
C ALA A 44 10.28 -17.13 -9.35
N ASN A 45 10.96 -16.60 -8.33
CA ASN A 45 11.97 -17.30 -7.56
C ASN A 45 11.42 -17.58 -6.17
N ASP A 46 10.87 -18.79 -6.00
CA ASP A 46 10.31 -19.26 -4.72
C ASP A 46 11.35 -19.26 -3.58
N LYS A 47 12.65 -19.29 -3.87
CA LYS A 47 13.71 -19.25 -2.83
C LYS A 47 13.96 -17.84 -2.30
N THR A 48 13.86 -16.82 -3.15
CA THR A 48 14.12 -15.43 -2.76
C THR A 48 12.85 -14.62 -2.52
N GLY A 49 11.67 -15.21 -2.81
CA GLY A 49 10.37 -14.53 -2.74
C GLY A 49 10.19 -13.47 -3.82
N GLU A 50 11.06 -13.44 -4.83
CA GLU A 50 11.06 -12.44 -5.90
C GLU A 50 10.18 -12.90 -7.07
N SER A 51 9.50 -11.94 -7.70
CA SER A 51 8.74 -12.20 -8.92
C SER A 51 8.86 -11.01 -9.87
N THR A 52 8.89 -11.29 -11.17
CA THR A 52 8.87 -10.31 -12.24
C THR A 52 7.79 -10.69 -13.23
N PHE A 53 6.98 -9.71 -13.61
CA PHE A 53 5.96 -9.78 -14.63
C PHE A 53 6.29 -8.74 -15.69
N LYS A 54 6.18 -9.10 -16.96
CA LYS A 54 6.36 -8.20 -18.09
C LYS A 54 5.30 -8.48 -19.14
N ASP A 55 4.64 -7.44 -19.62
CA ASP A 55 3.71 -7.56 -20.75
C ASP A 55 4.40 -7.22 -22.09
N ASP A 56 3.70 -7.55 -23.17
CA ASP A 56 4.11 -7.30 -24.56
C ASP A 56 4.21 -5.79 -24.90
N LYS A 57 3.51 -4.94 -24.15
CA LYS A 57 3.54 -3.47 -24.25
C LYS A 57 4.76 -2.85 -23.59
N GLY A 58 5.57 -3.64 -22.88
CA GLY A 58 6.81 -3.19 -22.23
C GLY A 58 6.63 -2.67 -20.81
N ASN A 59 5.48 -2.88 -20.18
CA ASN A 59 5.29 -2.65 -18.76
C ASN A 59 5.96 -3.79 -17.98
N VAL A 60 6.58 -3.45 -16.84
CA VAL A 60 7.30 -4.39 -15.99
C VAL A 60 6.88 -4.18 -14.54
N VAL A 61 6.48 -5.25 -13.87
CA VAL A 61 6.24 -5.28 -12.42
C VAL A 61 7.24 -6.23 -11.78
N LYS A 62 7.93 -5.78 -10.74
CA LYS A 62 8.79 -6.59 -9.88
C LYS A 62 8.21 -6.56 -8.48
N SER A 63 8.21 -7.69 -7.80
CA SER A 63 7.78 -7.78 -6.41
C SER A 63 8.70 -8.66 -5.60
N LYS A 64 8.76 -8.43 -4.30
CA LYS A 64 9.51 -9.27 -3.36
C LYS A 64 8.76 -9.38 -2.04
N THR A 65 8.59 -10.60 -1.56
CA THR A 65 8.21 -10.87 -0.17
C THR A 65 9.46 -11.27 0.59
N ASN A 66 9.82 -10.53 1.63
CA ASN A 66 11.00 -10.82 2.46
C ASN A 66 10.65 -11.84 3.55
N GLU A 67 11.68 -12.46 4.14
CA GLU A 67 11.52 -13.46 5.21
C GLU A 67 10.84 -12.90 6.47
N ASP A 68 10.99 -11.59 6.71
CA ASP A 68 10.35 -10.87 7.82
C ASP A 68 8.86 -10.54 7.56
N GLY A 69 8.31 -10.95 6.41
CA GLY A 69 6.92 -10.69 6.02
C GLY A 69 6.68 -9.35 5.33
N THR A 70 7.70 -8.48 5.23
CA THR A 70 7.59 -7.24 4.47
C THR A 70 7.47 -7.52 2.97
N TYR A 71 6.78 -6.62 2.26
CA TYR A 71 6.52 -6.75 0.83
C TYR A 71 6.96 -5.49 0.10
N SER A 72 7.63 -5.64 -1.04
CA SER A 72 7.92 -4.54 -1.95
C SER A 72 7.42 -4.84 -3.37
N MET A 73 7.04 -3.80 -4.08
CA MET A 73 6.64 -3.84 -5.49
C MET A 73 7.19 -2.61 -6.21
N GLU A 74 7.70 -2.80 -7.41
CA GLU A 74 8.07 -1.75 -8.35
C GLU A 74 7.38 -2.04 -9.68
N SER A 75 6.64 -1.08 -10.21
CA SER A 75 6.07 -1.13 -11.55
C SER A 75 6.66 0.01 -12.38
N THR A 76 7.07 -0.31 -13.60
CA THR A 76 7.51 0.66 -14.60
C THR A 76 6.68 0.44 -15.85
N ASN A 77 5.99 1.47 -16.34
CA ASN A 77 5.23 1.35 -17.57
C ASN A 77 6.10 1.59 -18.82
N ALA A 78 5.51 1.38 -20.00
CA ALA A 78 6.19 1.57 -21.30
C ALA A 78 6.74 2.99 -21.53
N LYS A 79 6.21 4.00 -20.82
CA LYS A 79 6.68 5.39 -20.87
C LYS A 79 7.81 5.68 -19.87
N GLY A 80 8.22 4.69 -19.08
CA GLY A 80 9.22 4.82 -18.02
C GLY A 80 8.67 5.40 -16.73
N GLU A 81 7.35 5.54 -16.58
CA GLU A 81 6.74 6.03 -15.34
C GLU A 81 6.81 4.95 -14.27
N LYS A 82 7.20 5.36 -13.06
CA LYS A 82 7.45 4.43 -11.95
C LYS A 82 6.40 4.53 -10.87
N PHE A 83 6.08 3.38 -10.32
CA PHE A 83 5.29 3.16 -9.13
C PHE A 83 6.09 2.24 -8.21
N THR A 84 6.25 2.59 -6.94
CA THR A 84 6.79 1.69 -5.92
C THR A 84 5.83 1.58 -4.75
N MET A 85 5.80 0.41 -4.14
CA MET A 85 5.08 0.15 -2.91
C MET A 85 5.99 -0.64 -1.98
N ASP A 86 6.12 -0.18 -0.75
CA ASP A 86 6.75 -0.90 0.34
C ASP A 86 5.73 -1.09 1.45
N SER A 87 5.66 -2.28 2.04
CA SER A 87 4.68 -2.66 3.04
C SER A 87 5.36 -3.43 4.18
N GLY A 88 4.92 -3.19 5.41
CA GLY A 88 5.50 -3.77 6.63
C GLY A 88 6.75 -3.04 7.14
N LYS A 89 7.19 -1.97 6.47
CA LYS A 89 8.29 -1.12 6.93
C LYS A 89 7.78 0.09 7.70
N GLU A 90 8.54 0.54 8.69
CA GLU A 90 8.24 1.78 9.41
C GLU A 90 8.24 2.97 8.45
N VAL A 91 7.18 3.77 8.53
CA VAL A 91 7.02 5.00 7.76
C VAL A 91 7.29 6.18 8.68
N ASP A 92 8.30 6.98 8.31
CA ASP A 92 8.55 8.26 8.97
C ASP A 92 7.42 9.26 8.63
N LEU A 93 6.52 9.48 9.59
CA LEU A 93 5.41 10.43 9.47
C LEU A 93 5.86 11.89 9.38
N THR A 94 7.08 12.21 9.85
CA THR A 94 7.56 13.60 9.89
C THR A 94 7.77 14.19 8.50
N GLN A 95 8.03 13.33 7.49
CA GLN A 95 8.08 13.74 6.09
C GLN A 95 6.74 14.34 5.61
N PHE A 96 5.62 13.98 6.23
CA PHE A 96 4.27 14.50 5.94
C PHE A 96 3.85 15.64 6.87
N GLY A 97 4.75 16.13 7.72
CA GLY A 97 4.44 17.16 8.71
C GLY A 97 3.57 16.65 9.87
N LEU A 98 3.55 15.34 10.10
CA LEU A 98 2.87 14.70 11.23
C LEU A 98 3.89 14.13 12.22
N LYS A 99 3.48 14.01 13.47
CA LYS A 99 4.20 13.31 14.52
C LYS A 99 3.59 11.93 14.74
N PRO A 100 4.41 10.90 15.04
CA PRO A 100 3.89 9.61 15.48
C PRO A 100 3.12 9.78 16.80
N TYR A 101 2.02 9.03 16.97
CA TYR A 101 1.25 9.06 18.20
C TYR A 101 2.05 8.39 19.34
N PRO A 102 2.24 9.04 20.50
CA PRO A 102 3.04 8.48 21.60
C PRO A 102 2.44 7.18 22.13
N GLY A 103 3.27 6.15 22.26
CA GLY A 103 2.86 4.86 22.81
C GLY A 103 1.93 4.04 21.91
N ALA A 104 1.69 4.49 20.67
CA ALA A 104 0.96 3.67 19.71
C ALA A 104 1.83 2.50 19.25
N VAL A 105 1.21 1.34 19.08
CA VAL A 105 1.86 0.10 18.66
C VAL A 105 1.25 -0.41 17.37
N ALA A 106 2.09 -0.86 16.45
CA ALA A 106 1.64 -1.64 15.31
C ALA A 106 1.09 -2.99 15.78
N ASP A 107 0.14 -3.56 15.05
CA ASP A 107 -0.21 -4.97 15.24
C ASP A 107 0.86 -5.85 14.59
N GLU A 108 1.54 -6.65 15.42
CA GLU A 108 2.65 -7.54 15.05
C GLU A 108 2.29 -8.54 13.94
N LYS A 109 1.01 -8.81 13.71
CA LYS A 109 0.53 -9.74 12.68
C LYS A 109 0.17 -9.07 11.36
N SER A 110 0.35 -7.75 11.25
CA SER A 110 -0.12 -6.98 10.10
C SER A 110 1.00 -6.15 9.47
N ASN A 111 0.94 -6.01 8.14
CA ASN A 111 1.65 -4.95 7.43
C ASN A 111 0.97 -3.60 7.72
N SER A 112 1.07 -3.18 8.98
CA SER A 112 0.45 -2.00 9.58
C SER A 112 0.83 -0.70 8.89
N GLN A 113 1.92 -0.69 8.12
CA GLN A 113 2.45 0.49 7.48
C GLN A 113 2.80 0.18 6.03
N SER A 114 2.45 1.08 5.13
CA SER A 114 2.80 1.00 3.72
C SER A 114 3.11 2.38 3.17
N MET A 115 4.05 2.44 2.24
CA MET A 115 4.40 3.62 1.46
C MET A 115 4.17 3.31 0.00
N ILE A 116 3.53 4.22 -0.72
CA ILE A 116 3.42 4.23 -2.16
C ILE A 116 4.16 5.46 -2.68
N GLU A 117 5.08 5.30 -3.62
CA GLU A 117 5.69 6.40 -4.35
C GLU A 117 5.38 6.27 -5.84
N THR A 118 5.05 7.39 -6.45
CA THR A 118 4.81 7.54 -7.88
C THR A 118 5.61 8.75 -8.39
N ASN A 119 5.60 8.94 -9.69
CA ASN A 119 6.09 10.19 -10.28
C ASN A 119 5.35 11.43 -9.77
N GLU A 120 4.07 11.29 -9.39
CA GLU A 120 3.22 12.40 -8.94
C GLU A 120 3.38 12.70 -7.45
N GLY A 121 4.00 11.82 -6.67
CA GLY A 121 4.05 12.01 -5.22
C GLY A 121 4.24 10.75 -4.40
N LYS A 122 4.07 10.91 -3.08
CA LYS A 122 4.19 9.84 -2.08
C LYS A 122 2.91 9.77 -1.26
N ASN A 123 2.46 8.57 -0.91
CA ASN A 123 1.34 8.33 -0.02
C ASN A 123 1.71 7.26 1.01
N ALA A 124 1.53 7.57 2.29
CA ALA A 124 1.68 6.66 3.40
C ALA A 124 0.31 6.18 3.89
N PHE A 125 0.24 4.91 4.28
CA PHE A 125 -0.88 4.28 4.96
C PHE A 125 -0.36 3.66 6.25
N ILE A 126 -0.91 4.05 7.39
CA ILE A 126 -0.45 3.61 8.71
C ILE A 126 -1.64 3.23 9.54
N THR A 127 -1.58 2.08 10.20
CA THR A 127 -2.55 1.58 11.15
C THR A 127 -1.83 1.19 12.43
N VAL A 128 -2.13 1.88 13.52
CA VAL A 128 -1.54 1.61 14.84
C VAL A 128 -2.63 1.62 15.91
N PHE A 129 -2.33 1.08 17.09
CA PHE A 129 -3.27 0.96 18.19
C PHE A 129 -2.77 1.68 19.43
N THR A 130 -3.69 2.25 20.21
CA THR A 130 -3.42 2.83 21.52
C THR A 130 -4.50 2.45 22.53
N GLN A 131 -4.17 2.55 23.82
CA GLN A 131 -5.13 2.43 24.93
C GLN A 131 -5.86 3.73 25.22
N ASP A 132 -5.38 4.84 24.66
CA ASP A 132 -6.04 6.15 24.77
C ASP A 132 -7.39 6.17 24.04
N SER A 133 -8.25 7.13 24.40
CA SER A 133 -9.53 7.30 23.73
C SER A 133 -9.37 7.95 22.34
N LYS A 134 -10.38 7.77 21.47
CA LYS A 134 -10.41 8.41 20.15
C LYS A 134 -10.38 9.95 20.23
N GLU A 135 -10.94 10.53 21.30
CA GLU A 135 -10.91 11.98 21.57
C GLU A 135 -9.48 12.45 21.83
N LYS A 136 -8.72 11.72 22.65
CA LYS A 136 -7.32 12.06 22.93
C LYS A 136 -6.44 11.92 21.68
N VAL A 137 -6.72 10.92 20.84
CA VAL A 137 -6.08 10.79 19.51
C VAL A 137 -6.41 11.99 18.63
N ALA A 138 -7.67 12.39 18.57
CA ALA A 138 -8.10 13.54 17.77
C ALA A 138 -7.46 14.85 18.28
N GLU A 139 -7.42 15.07 19.59
CA GLU A 139 -6.77 16.24 20.20
C GLU A 139 -5.28 16.32 19.87
N PHE A 140 -4.59 15.19 19.77
CA PHE A 140 -3.18 15.15 19.39
C PHE A 140 -2.93 15.54 17.93
N TYR A 141 -3.76 15.06 17.01
CA TYR A 141 -3.59 15.29 15.56
C TYR A 141 -4.23 16.59 15.06
N ALA A 142 -5.31 17.05 15.69
CA ALA A 142 -6.02 18.28 15.35
C ALA A 142 -5.13 19.53 15.16
N PRO A 143 -4.12 19.82 16.02
CA PRO A 143 -3.24 20.98 15.83
C PRO A 143 -2.19 20.81 14.72
N GLN A 144 -1.97 19.59 14.22
CA GLN A 144 -0.99 19.30 13.17
C GLN A 144 -1.59 19.52 11.77
N ILE A 145 -2.92 19.54 11.66
CA ILE A 145 -3.67 19.87 10.45
C ILE A 145 -3.93 21.39 10.46
N THR A 146 -3.21 22.11 9.61
CA THR A 146 -3.12 23.58 9.64
C THR A 146 -3.96 24.28 8.57
N LYS A 147 -4.40 23.57 7.53
CA LYS A 147 -5.23 24.11 6.44
C LYS A 147 -6.33 23.15 6.04
N ASP A 148 -7.40 23.68 5.44
CA ASP A 148 -8.55 22.91 4.92
C ASP A 148 -9.09 21.89 5.93
N LYS A 149 -9.07 22.27 7.22
CA LYS A 149 -9.39 21.36 8.32
C LYS A 149 -10.87 20.99 8.28
N ASN A 150 -11.14 19.70 8.32
CA ASN A 150 -12.45 19.13 8.51
C ASN A 150 -12.41 18.08 9.63
N GLU A 151 -13.50 17.97 10.36
CA GLU A 151 -13.66 17.04 11.47
C GLU A 151 -15.06 16.44 11.40
N LEU A 152 -15.12 15.11 11.38
CA LEU A 152 -16.35 14.33 11.46
C LEU A 152 -16.29 13.50 12.74
N LYS A 153 -17.28 13.69 13.61
CA LYS A 153 -17.44 12.95 14.86
C LYS A 153 -18.68 12.08 14.79
N THR A 154 -18.51 10.80 15.10
CA THR A 154 -19.58 9.83 15.29
C THR A 154 -19.39 9.10 16.62
N ASP A 155 -20.41 8.34 17.03
CA ASP A 155 -20.34 7.51 18.23
C ASP A 155 -19.23 6.44 18.15
N ASP A 156 -18.83 6.04 16.94
CA ASP A 156 -17.84 4.99 16.71
C ASP A 156 -16.45 5.51 16.34
N ALA A 157 -16.36 6.70 15.74
CA ALA A 157 -15.11 7.22 15.20
C ALA A 157 -14.99 8.75 15.27
N ILE A 158 -13.75 9.23 15.27
CA ILE A 158 -13.42 10.63 14.99
C ILE A 158 -12.49 10.64 13.79
N VAL A 159 -12.87 11.42 12.78
CA VAL A 159 -12.13 11.57 11.53
C VAL A 159 -11.68 13.01 11.40
N LEU A 160 -10.39 13.21 11.14
CA LEU A 160 -9.77 14.49 10.86
C LEU A 160 -9.20 14.45 9.45
N SER A 161 -9.42 15.51 8.68
CA SER A 161 -8.79 15.66 7.37
C SER A 161 -8.37 17.09 7.11
N GLY A 162 -7.40 17.27 6.22
CA GLY A 162 -6.97 18.60 5.76
C GLY A 162 -5.54 18.53 5.26
N LYS A 163 -4.78 19.61 5.47
CA LYS A 163 -3.36 19.68 5.12
C LYS A 163 -2.49 20.08 6.30
N THR A 164 -1.30 19.49 6.38
CA THR A 164 -0.27 19.83 7.38
C THR A 164 0.51 21.08 6.96
N SER A 165 1.45 21.52 7.81
CA SER A 165 2.25 22.73 7.59
C SER A 165 3.10 22.67 6.32
N ASN A 166 3.53 21.49 5.90
CA ASN A 166 4.26 21.26 4.65
C ASN A 166 3.34 21.01 3.44
N ASN A 167 2.03 21.26 3.60
CA ASN A 167 1.01 21.12 2.57
C ASN A 167 0.75 19.66 2.11
N SER A 168 1.13 18.66 2.93
CA SER A 168 0.72 17.27 2.72
C SER A 168 -0.77 17.10 2.99
N GLU A 169 -1.47 16.39 2.13
CA GLU A 169 -2.86 15.97 2.36
C GLU A 169 -2.88 14.88 3.43
N VAL A 170 -3.74 15.00 4.43
CA VAL A 170 -3.81 14.07 5.55
C VAL A 170 -5.25 13.71 5.86
N PHE A 171 -5.43 12.44 6.19
CA PHE A 171 -6.64 11.86 6.76
C PHE A 171 -6.25 11.01 7.96
N VAL A 172 -6.80 11.31 9.14
CA VAL A 172 -6.60 10.54 10.37
C VAL A 172 -7.97 10.08 10.86
N SER A 173 -8.12 8.79 11.12
CA SER A 173 -9.31 8.21 11.74
C SER A 173 -8.93 7.52 13.04
N ALA A 174 -9.67 7.80 14.11
CA ALA A 174 -9.57 7.13 15.39
C ALA A 174 -10.89 6.43 15.71
N SER A 175 -10.88 5.11 15.83
CA SER A 175 -12.09 4.30 16.11
C SER A 175 -11.78 3.19 17.10
N LYS A 176 -12.80 2.71 17.84
CA LYS A 176 -12.62 1.57 18.74
C LYS A 176 -12.68 0.25 17.98
N VAL A 177 -11.67 -0.61 18.20
CA VAL A 177 -11.59 -1.98 17.68
C VAL A 177 -11.01 -2.86 18.79
N ASP A 178 -11.71 -3.96 19.12
CA ASP A 178 -11.29 -4.95 20.13
C ASP A 178 -10.83 -4.34 21.46
N GLY A 179 -11.58 -3.34 21.95
CA GLY A 179 -11.30 -2.67 23.22
C GLY A 179 -10.15 -1.67 23.22
N ARG A 180 -9.46 -1.48 22.09
CA ARG A 180 -8.41 -0.47 21.87
C ARG A 180 -8.87 0.58 20.87
N THR A 181 -8.17 1.70 20.79
CA THR A 181 -8.38 2.68 19.71
C THR A 181 -7.42 2.38 18.57
N GLN A 182 -7.96 2.08 17.40
CA GLN A 182 -7.23 2.03 16.14
C GLN A 182 -7.08 3.44 15.57
N ILE A 183 -5.86 3.79 15.20
CA ILE A 183 -5.48 5.02 14.53
C ILE A 183 -5.10 4.65 13.09
N SER A 184 -5.90 5.09 12.12
CA SER A 184 -5.62 4.91 10.69
C SER A 184 -5.23 6.26 10.08
N ILE A 185 -4.05 6.34 9.49
CA ILE A 185 -3.50 7.57 8.90
C ILE A 185 -3.25 7.32 7.41
N THR A 186 -3.78 8.19 6.57
CA THR A 186 -3.36 8.35 5.18
C THR A 186 -2.73 9.72 5.03
N ALA A 187 -1.50 9.79 4.52
CA ALA A 187 -0.78 11.05 4.35
C ALA A 187 -0.08 11.11 2.99
N GLY A 188 -0.24 12.20 2.25
CA GLY A 188 0.17 12.31 0.87
C GLY A 188 0.89 13.61 0.53
N ILE A 189 2.00 13.52 -0.21
CA ILE A 189 2.72 14.67 -0.79
C ILE A 189 2.59 14.57 -2.30
N LYS A 190 2.09 15.64 -2.94
CA LYS A 190 2.13 15.78 -4.41
C LYS A 190 3.43 16.47 -4.81
N LYS A 191 4.18 15.88 -5.76
CA LYS A 191 5.28 16.56 -6.44
C LYS A 191 4.67 17.65 -7.35
N ARG A 192 5.20 18.87 -7.24
CA ARG A 192 4.80 20.01 -8.07
C ARG A 192 5.55 20.01 -9.38
#